data_AF-A0A523ER69-F1
#
_entry.id   AF-A0A523ER69-F1
#
_cell.length_a   1.000
_cell.length_b   1.000
_cell.length_c   1.000
_cell.angle_alpha   90.00
_cell.angle_beta   90.00
_cell.angle_gamma   90.00
#
_symmetry.space_group_name_H-M   'P 1'
#
loop_
_entity.id
_entity.type
_entity.pdbx_description
1 polymer ?
#
loop_
_entity_poly.entity_id
_entity_poly.type
_entity_poly.pdbx_seq_one_letter_code
_entity_poly.pdbx_strand_id
1 'polypeptide(L)'
;MKKYRPIPPRSFGRIIVTAIVACLPVWAGVAEDADRAWVSGDHVTALELYDRVLEEQPKNFQALLRSAKILSWNSRFNEAIERYDRAIAVDPDDREAAFGRALTLSWDGRFKDARAGFKTLLEEDSSDVDSLLGLARTYAWAGRSPQARNAYQDVLGTDPDNVDARIGLAYLDLWAGEIGRAAEQAAELKREHPDHEEVAKLDDQVSRSAGAWWRVDVSQIDDTDDNRLRRYLVSGGFGLGRQVRLDLGAGRYEMSDPTGETSIDSVHTILSCYPGTGQRVSARVGYDRRTRTDDTTNSDVLGGLSYSWGLDRRWQVHASAMRMPIRYSPAITDAGITFDQ
;
A
#
# COMPACT_ATOMS: atom_id res chain seq x y z
N MET A 1 81.44 -17.59 68.48
CA MET A 1 80.75 -18.31 67.39
C MET A 1 79.37 -18.74 67.88
N LYS A 2 78.35 -18.64 67.00
CA LYS A 2 76.93 -18.39 67.33
C LYS A 2 76.15 -19.58 67.94
N LYS A 3 75.15 -19.22 68.73
CA LYS A 3 74.21 -20.01 69.57
C LYS A 3 72.95 -20.48 68.80
N TYR A 4 72.51 -21.71 69.11
CA TYR A 4 71.12 -22.18 69.40
C TYR A 4 69.93 -21.89 68.44
N ARG A 5 69.25 -22.95 67.94
CA ARG A 5 67.93 -23.48 68.40
C ARG A 5 67.25 -24.39 67.35
N PRO A 6 66.61 -25.50 67.75
CA PRO A 6 65.68 -26.27 66.91
C PRO A 6 64.27 -25.64 66.91
N ILE A 7 63.59 -25.71 65.77
CA ILE A 7 62.24 -25.15 65.52
C ILE A 7 61.19 -26.25 65.77
N PRO A 8 60.06 -25.97 66.47
CA PRO A 8 58.97 -26.92 66.66
C PRO A 8 57.96 -26.90 65.49
N PRO A 9 57.17 -27.97 65.25
CA PRO A 9 56.05 -27.92 64.32
C PRO A 9 54.77 -27.48 65.06
N ARG A 10 54.30 -26.27 64.78
CA ARG A 10 52.92 -25.79 64.96
C ARG A 10 52.69 -24.86 63.77
N SER A 11 51.59 -24.83 63.04
CA SER A 11 50.19 -25.13 63.33
C SER A 11 49.43 -25.11 61.99
N PHE A 12 48.29 -25.80 61.93
CA PHE A 12 47.25 -25.71 60.91
C PHE A 12 47.15 -24.34 60.23
N GLY A 13 47.54 -24.28 58.96
CA GLY A 13 47.34 -23.13 58.08
C GLY A 13 45.97 -23.24 57.40
N ARG A 14 45.08 -22.32 57.75
CA ARG A 14 43.72 -22.13 57.23
C ARG A 14 43.69 -22.14 55.70
N ILE A 15 42.74 -22.92 55.16
CA ILE A 15 42.24 -22.80 53.80
C ILE A 15 41.67 -21.37 53.66
N ILE A 16 42.34 -20.51 52.89
CA ILE A 16 41.73 -19.28 52.40
C ILE A 16 40.91 -19.69 51.18
N VAL A 17 39.64 -19.98 51.40
CA VAL A 17 38.66 -19.96 50.32
C VAL A 17 38.40 -18.49 50.03
N THR A 18 39.13 -17.94 49.06
CA THR A 18 38.78 -16.64 48.48
C THR A 18 37.48 -16.87 47.72
N ALA A 19 36.35 -16.64 48.38
CA ALA A 19 35.06 -16.54 47.71
C ALA A 19 35.12 -15.29 46.82
N ILE A 20 35.39 -15.49 45.53
CA ILE A 20 35.00 -14.54 44.50
C ILE A 20 33.48 -14.58 44.49
N VAL A 21 32.85 -13.76 45.34
CA VAL A 21 31.47 -13.38 45.11
C VAL A 21 31.52 -12.53 43.86
N ALA A 22 31.27 -13.16 42.70
CA ALA A 22 30.93 -12.45 41.49
C ALA A 22 29.61 -11.73 41.79
N CYS A 23 29.69 -10.52 42.36
CA CYS A 23 28.59 -9.59 42.33
C CYS A 23 28.38 -9.29 40.86
N LEU A 24 27.40 -9.97 40.25
CA LEU A 24 26.84 -9.50 39.00
C LEU A 24 26.51 -8.04 39.21
N PRO A 25 27.05 -7.14 38.39
CA PRO A 25 26.81 -5.73 38.59
C PRO A 25 25.31 -5.47 38.49
N VAL A 26 24.79 -4.56 39.33
CA VAL A 26 23.34 -4.35 39.54
C VAL A 26 22.56 -4.18 38.23
N TRP A 27 23.20 -3.60 37.20
CA TRP A 27 22.61 -3.43 35.87
C TRP A 27 22.38 -4.73 35.09
N ALA A 28 23.09 -5.83 35.39
CA ALA A 28 22.87 -7.12 34.72
C ALA A 28 21.46 -7.65 35.03
N GLY A 29 21.01 -7.51 36.28
CA GLY A 29 19.62 -7.82 36.65
C GLY A 29 18.61 -6.88 35.99
N VAL A 30 18.93 -5.59 35.89
CA VAL A 30 18.06 -4.59 35.23
C VAL A 30 17.91 -4.87 33.74
N ALA A 31 18.98 -5.31 33.06
CA ALA A 31 18.92 -5.70 31.65
C ALA A 31 18.07 -6.96 31.43
N GLU A 32 18.19 -7.97 32.30
CA GLU A 32 17.36 -9.17 32.26
C GLU A 32 15.87 -8.87 32.56
N ASP A 33 15.60 -7.93 33.47
CA ASP A 33 14.26 -7.43 33.73
C ASP A 33 13.70 -6.68 32.50
N ALA A 34 14.52 -5.86 31.83
CA ALA A 34 14.14 -5.15 30.61
C ALA A 34 13.78 -6.12 29.47
N ASP A 35 14.60 -7.14 29.28
CA ASP A 35 14.37 -8.20 28.29
C ASP A 35 13.09 -8.98 28.60
N ARG A 36 12.84 -9.31 29.87
CA ARG A 36 11.59 -9.96 30.29
C ARG A 36 10.38 -9.08 30.01
N ALA A 37 10.44 -7.80 30.37
CA ALA A 37 9.35 -6.85 30.11
C ALA A 37 9.06 -6.72 28.62
N TRP A 38 10.11 -6.70 27.79
CA TRP A 38 9.96 -6.69 26.33
C TRP A 38 9.26 -7.94 25.83
N VAL A 39 9.72 -9.14 26.23
CA VAL A 39 9.11 -10.42 25.81
C VAL A 39 7.66 -10.54 26.28
N SER A 40 7.30 -9.97 27.43
CA SER A 40 5.91 -9.94 27.92
C SER A 40 5.03 -8.88 27.23
N GLY A 41 5.58 -8.06 26.33
CA GLY A 41 4.86 -6.99 25.65
C GLY A 41 4.65 -5.73 26.48
N ASP A 42 5.26 -5.63 27.67
CA ASP A 42 5.22 -4.42 28.49
C ASP A 42 6.27 -3.42 27.99
N HIS A 43 5.92 -2.75 26.90
CA HIS A 43 6.79 -1.81 26.21
C HIS A 43 7.18 -0.61 27.09
N VAL A 44 6.33 -0.21 28.03
CA VAL A 44 6.58 0.94 28.90
C VAL A 44 7.67 0.59 29.91
N THR A 45 7.47 -0.51 30.67
CA THR A 45 8.45 -0.98 31.65
C THR A 45 9.77 -1.35 30.98
N ALA A 46 9.73 -1.98 29.80
CA ALA A 46 10.93 -2.32 29.05
C ALA A 46 11.75 -1.06 28.69
N LEU A 47 11.12 0.00 28.18
CA LEU A 47 11.81 1.24 27.84
C LEU A 47 12.43 1.91 29.07
N GLU A 48 11.71 1.99 30.19
CA GLU A 48 12.23 2.57 31.43
C GLU A 48 13.47 1.80 31.94
N LEU A 49 13.42 0.47 31.88
CA LEU A 49 14.55 -0.37 32.30
C LEU A 49 15.74 -0.25 31.33
N TYR A 50 15.50 -0.20 30.02
CA TYR A 50 16.58 0.06 29.05
C TYR A 50 17.20 1.44 29.22
N ASP A 51 16.40 2.47 29.54
CA ASP A 51 16.92 3.81 29.82
C ASP A 51 17.85 3.79 31.05
N ARG A 52 17.47 3.08 32.12
CA ARG A 52 18.36 2.85 33.28
C ARG A 52 19.64 2.10 32.92
N VAL A 53 19.57 1.10 32.04
CA VAL A 53 20.79 0.42 31.54
C VAL A 53 21.68 1.41 30.78
N LEU A 54 21.09 2.30 29.99
CA LEU A 54 21.82 3.26 29.16
C LEU A 54 22.35 4.47 29.94
N GLU A 55 21.79 4.80 31.10
CA GLU A 55 22.36 5.78 32.03
C GLU A 55 23.74 5.31 32.55
N GLU A 56 23.83 4.05 32.94
CA GLU A 56 25.07 3.43 33.43
C GLU A 56 26.01 3.02 32.29
N GLN A 57 25.44 2.57 31.17
CA GLN A 57 26.18 2.11 29.98
C GLN A 57 25.65 2.77 28.71
N PRO A 58 26.06 4.01 28.41
CA PRO A 58 25.55 4.74 27.25
C PRO A 58 25.82 4.08 25.88
N LYS A 59 26.74 3.12 25.84
CA LYS A 59 27.15 2.35 24.66
C LYS A 59 26.72 0.88 24.71
N ASN A 60 25.79 0.51 25.60
CA ASN A 60 25.26 -0.85 25.62
C ASN A 60 24.45 -1.10 24.35
N PHE A 61 25.03 -1.84 23.41
CA PHE A 61 24.47 -2.08 22.08
C PHE A 61 23.08 -2.73 22.14
N GLN A 62 22.91 -3.77 22.95
CA GLN A 62 21.64 -4.48 23.07
C GLN A 62 20.54 -3.59 23.62
N ALA A 63 20.81 -2.79 24.65
CA ALA A 63 19.83 -1.84 25.19
C ALA A 63 19.47 -0.76 24.17
N LEU A 64 20.44 -0.25 23.40
CA LEU A 64 20.18 0.71 22.30
C LEU A 64 19.27 0.08 21.24
N LEU A 65 19.63 -1.10 20.75
CA LEU A 65 18.90 -1.79 19.67
C LEU A 65 17.47 -2.16 20.08
N ARG A 66 17.30 -2.74 21.28
CA ARG A 66 16.00 -3.19 21.78
C ARG A 66 15.08 -2.02 22.10
N SER A 67 15.60 -0.97 22.75
CA SER A 67 14.83 0.25 22.96
C SER A 67 14.45 0.94 21.65
N ALA A 68 15.34 0.98 20.64
CA ALA A 68 15.03 1.52 19.31
C ALA A 68 13.86 0.81 18.62
N LYS A 69 13.83 -0.54 18.67
CA LYS A 69 12.72 -1.35 18.13
C LYS A 69 11.39 -1.03 18.80
N ILE A 70 11.37 -0.99 20.13
CA ILE A 70 10.16 -0.66 20.90
C ILE A 70 9.67 0.76 20.58
N LEU A 71 10.58 1.74 20.53
CA LEU A 71 10.26 3.12 20.15
C LEU A 71 9.67 3.19 18.73
N SER A 72 10.20 2.40 17.79
CA SER A 72 9.72 2.34 16.41
C SER A 72 8.29 1.83 16.32
N TRP A 73 7.96 0.72 16.99
CA TRP A 73 6.60 0.17 17.04
C TRP A 73 5.61 1.10 17.74
N ASN A 74 6.07 1.86 18.74
CA ASN A 74 5.27 2.87 19.43
C ASN A 74 5.21 4.22 18.68
N SER A 75 5.63 4.28 17.41
CA SER A 75 5.62 5.48 16.57
C SER A 75 6.43 6.68 17.12
N ARG A 76 7.37 6.43 18.03
CA ARG A 76 8.32 7.43 18.55
C ARG A 76 9.55 7.49 17.63
N PHE A 77 9.32 7.85 16.37
CA PHE A 77 10.29 7.64 15.29
C PHE A 77 11.61 8.38 15.47
N ASN A 78 11.60 9.64 15.88
CA ASN A 78 12.84 10.42 16.07
C ASN A 78 13.74 9.82 17.15
N GLU A 79 13.15 9.40 18.28
CA GLU A 79 13.89 8.78 19.37
C GLU A 79 14.41 7.40 18.97
N ALA A 80 13.61 6.62 18.23
CA ALA A 80 14.05 5.35 17.67
C ALA A 80 15.25 5.51 16.73
N ILE A 81 15.19 6.49 15.82
CA ILE A 81 16.29 6.79 14.88
C ILE A 81 17.55 7.18 15.66
N GLU A 82 17.44 8.01 16.70
CA GLU A 82 18.59 8.37 17.55
C GLU A 82 19.20 7.15 18.25
N ARG A 83 18.37 6.23 18.76
CA ARG A 83 18.85 4.99 19.39
C ARG A 83 19.53 4.07 18.38
N TYR A 84 18.98 3.93 17.17
CA TYR A 84 19.65 3.19 16.09
C TYR A 84 20.95 3.87 15.65
N ASP A 85 20.99 5.19 15.50
CA ASP A 85 22.22 5.94 15.16
C ASP A 85 23.32 5.69 16.19
N ARG A 86 22.96 5.68 17.48
CA ARG A 86 23.88 5.33 18.57
C ARG A 86 24.30 3.86 18.53
N ALA A 87 23.41 2.93 18.20
CA ALA A 87 23.73 1.51 18.05
C ALA A 87 24.73 1.29 16.91
N ILE A 88 24.48 1.89 15.74
CA ILE A 88 25.36 1.85 14.56
C ILE A 88 26.72 2.50 14.88
N ALA A 89 26.77 3.54 15.70
CA ALA A 89 28.04 4.13 16.14
C ALA A 89 28.86 3.21 17.07
N VAL A 90 28.21 2.26 17.75
CA VAL A 90 28.88 1.24 18.59
C VAL A 90 29.33 0.06 17.74
N ASP A 91 28.46 -0.41 16.84
CA ASP A 91 28.75 -1.49 15.90
C ASP A 91 28.27 -1.11 14.48
N PRO A 92 29.18 -0.57 13.64
CA PRO A 92 28.82 -0.12 12.29
C PRO A 92 28.43 -1.24 11.32
N ASP A 93 28.84 -2.48 11.61
CA ASP A 93 28.62 -3.64 10.75
C ASP A 93 27.34 -4.41 11.15
N ASP A 94 26.64 -3.97 12.20
CA ASP A 94 25.39 -4.59 12.62
C ASP A 94 24.24 -4.26 11.66
N ARG A 95 23.90 -5.26 10.84
CA ARG A 95 22.84 -5.18 9.85
C ARG A 95 21.48 -4.89 10.46
N GLU A 96 21.19 -5.41 11.65
CA GLU A 96 19.87 -5.29 12.28
C GLU A 96 19.58 -3.84 12.70
N ALA A 97 20.59 -3.15 13.25
CA ALA A 97 20.51 -1.73 13.58
C ALA A 97 20.33 -0.86 12.33
N ALA A 98 21.08 -1.13 11.27
CA ALA A 98 20.97 -0.41 10.01
C ALA A 98 19.60 -0.63 9.32
N PHE A 99 19.13 -1.87 9.28
CA PHE A 99 17.80 -2.23 8.76
C PHE A 99 16.68 -1.59 9.56
N GLY A 100 16.73 -1.71 10.89
CA GLY A 100 15.74 -1.12 11.80
C GLY A 100 15.65 0.40 11.62
N ARG A 101 16.79 1.08 11.47
CA ARG A 101 16.83 2.52 11.16
C ARG A 101 16.16 2.86 9.83
N ALA A 102 16.50 2.14 8.76
CA ALA A 102 15.95 2.38 7.42
C ALA A 102 14.42 2.17 7.41
N LEU A 103 13.95 1.13 8.10
CA LEU A 103 12.52 0.85 8.26
C LEU A 103 11.80 1.96 9.05
N THR A 104 12.37 2.41 10.16
CA THR A 104 11.80 3.51 10.97
C THR A 104 11.75 4.81 10.19
N LEU A 105 12.78 5.13 9.39
CA LEU A 105 12.75 6.28 8.48
C LEU A 105 11.63 6.15 7.43
N SER A 106 11.32 4.94 6.99
CA SER A 106 10.22 4.69 6.06
C SER A 106 8.86 4.95 6.72
N TRP A 107 8.67 4.51 7.98
CA TRP A 107 7.46 4.77 8.75
C TRP A 107 7.28 6.25 9.11
N ASP A 108 8.37 6.96 9.37
CA ASP A 108 8.38 8.42 9.62
C ASP A 108 8.10 9.26 8.36
N GLY A 109 8.04 8.64 7.17
CA GLY A 109 7.83 9.34 5.89
C GLY A 109 9.10 9.97 5.30
N ARG A 110 10.27 9.73 5.90
CA ARG A 110 11.59 10.17 5.40
C ARG A 110 12.11 9.25 4.29
N PHE A 111 11.30 9.11 3.24
CA PHE A 111 11.49 8.11 2.18
C PHE A 111 12.80 8.24 1.40
N LYS A 112 13.42 9.43 1.33
CA LYS A 112 14.74 9.58 0.66
C LYS A 112 15.83 8.87 1.46
N ASP A 113 15.87 9.11 2.76
CA ASP A 113 16.89 8.57 3.66
C ASP A 113 16.69 7.06 3.86
N ALA A 114 15.43 6.61 4.01
CA ALA A 114 15.09 5.20 4.08
C ALA A 114 15.58 4.40 2.86
N ARG A 115 15.33 4.92 1.64
CA ARG A 115 15.81 4.27 0.40
C ARG A 115 17.33 4.25 0.31
N ALA A 116 18.02 5.28 0.79
CA ALA A 116 19.48 5.27 0.83
C ALA A 116 19.98 4.16 1.77
N GLY A 117 19.39 4.05 2.97
CA GLY A 117 19.71 2.99 3.93
C GLY A 117 19.49 1.58 3.38
N PHE A 118 18.32 1.30 2.80
CA PHE A 118 18.07 -0.01 2.17
C PHE A 118 19.01 -0.31 1.01
N LYS A 119 19.38 0.69 0.21
CA LYS A 119 20.35 0.49 -0.88
C LYS A 119 21.73 0.12 -0.36
N THR A 120 22.21 0.74 0.71
CA THR A 120 23.48 0.35 1.33
C THR A 120 23.44 -1.10 1.82
N LEU A 121 22.34 -1.53 2.45
CA LEU A 121 22.16 -2.93 2.86
C LEU A 121 22.16 -3.92 1.69
N LEU A 122 21.68 -3.48 0.52
CA LEU A 122 21.65 -4.26 -0.72
C LEU A 122 22.97 -4.20 -1.51
N GLU A 123 23.84 -3.23 -1.24
CA GLU A 123 25.22 -3.22 -1.75
C GLU A 123 26.07 -4.30 -1.09
N GLU A 124 25.77 -4.63 0.18
CA GLU A 124 26.40 -5.72 0.93
C GLU A 124 25.84 -7.09 0.53
N ASP A 125 24.50 -7.22 0.48
CA ASP A 125 23.80 -8.42 0.04
C ASP A 125 22.62 -8.04 -0.86
N SER A 126 22.83 -8.14 -2.16
CA SER A 126 21.83 -7.81 -3.18
C SER A 126 20.61 -8.74 -3.17
N SER A 127 20.70 -9.89 -2.50
CA SER A 127 19.64 -10.90 -2.42
C SER A 127 18.87 -10.88 -1.10
N ASP A 128 19.16 -9.92 -0.21
CA ASP A 128 18.42 -9.82 1.05
C ASP A 128 16.96 -9.43 0.81
N VAL A 129 16.08 -10.41 0.98
CA VAL A 129 14.64 -10.31 0.80
C VAL A 129 14.04 -9.24 1.71
N ASP A 130 14.50 -9.10 2.95
CA ASP A 130 13.95 -8.13 3.89
C ASP A 130 14.26 -6.69 3.45
N SER A 131 15.49 -6.42 3.02
CA SER A 131 15.88 -5.11 2.49
C SER A 131 15.21 -4.79 1.15
N LEU A 132 15.04 -5.78 0.27
CA LEU A 132 14.28 -5.61 -0.97
C LEU A 132 12.81 -5.27 -0.70
N LEU A 133 12.17 -5.99 0.24
CA LEU A 133 10.79 -5.72 0.68
C LEU A 133 10.66 -4.34 1.34
N GLY A 134 11.60 -3.98 2.22
CA GLY A 134 11.67 -2.66 2.84
C GLY A 134 11.75 -1.57 1.79
N LEU A 135 12.65 -1.71 0.82
CA LEU A 135 12.81 -0.77 -0.29
C LEU A 135 11.53 -0.65 -1.15
N ALA A 136 10.89 -1.77 -1.47
CA ALA A 136 9.66 -1.82 -2.25
C ALA A 136 8.51 -1.08 -1.52
N ARG A 137 8.32 -1.36 -0.23
CA ARG A 137 7.33 -0.68 0.64
C ARG A 137 7.61 0.83 0.72
N THR A 138 8.87 1.23 0.87
CA THR A 138 9.25 2.66 0.88
C THR A 138 8.94 3.35 -0.44
N TYR A 139 9.19 2.70 -1.59
CA TYR A 139 8.77 3.26 -2.88
C TYR A 139 7.25 3.37 -3.00
N ALA A 140 6.52 2.37 -2.49
CA ALA A 140 5.06 2.34 -2.52
C ALA A 140 4.47 3.51 -1.72
N TRP A 141 4.87 3.69 -0.46
CA TRP A 141 4.42 4.79 0.40
C TRP A 141 4.88 6.17 -0.08
N ALA A 142 6.00 6.25 -0.80
CA ALA A 142 6.45 7.47 -1.45
C ALA A 142 5.66 7.84 -2.73
N GLY A 143 4.64 7.05 -3.12
CA GLY A 143 3.87 7.25 -4.34
C GLY A 143 4.65 6.96 -5.62
N ARG A 144 5.76 6.23 -5.53
CA ARG A 144 6.64 5.86 -6.66
C ARG A 144 6.25 4.47 -7.18
N SER A 145 5.00 4.34 -7.65
CA SER A 145 4.40 3.05 -8.00
C SER A 145 5.18 2.23 -9.05
N PRO A 146 5.79 2.82 -10.11
CA PRO A 146 6.61 2.06 -11.05
C PRO A 146 7.84 1.43 -10.37
N GLN A 147 8.55 2.19 -9.55
CA GLN A 147 9.72 1.70 -8.82
C GLN A 147 9.33 0.66 -7.75
N ALA A 148 8.22 0.88 -7.05
CA ALA A 148 7.70 -0.06 -6.07
C ALA A 148 7.38 -1.42 -6.71
N ARG A 149 6.73 -1.41 -7.88
CA ARG A 149 6.42 -2.63 -8.62
C ARG A 149 7.67 -3.39 -9.02
N ASN A 150 8.67 -2.71 -9.58
CA ASN A 150 9.93 -3.35 -9.94
C ASN A 150 10.61 -3.97 -8.71
N ALA A 151 10.70 -3.24 -7.60
CA ALA A 151 11.29 -3.75 -6.38
C ALA A 151 10.54 -4.97 -5.79
N TYR A 152 9.20 -4.98 -5.83
CA TYR A 152 8.44 -6.19 -5.45
C TYR A 152 8.67 -7.36 -6.41
N GLN A 153 8.87 -7.09 -7.70
CA GLN A 153 9.23 -8.13 -8.68
C GLN A 153 10.64 -8.68 -8.44
N ASP A 154 11.58 -7.83 -8.00
CA ASP A 154 12.93 -8.26 -7.62
C ASP A 154 12.89 -9.19 -6.39
N VAL A 155 12.00 -8.90 -5.41
CA VAL A 155 11.72 -9.82 -4.30
C VAL A 155 11.25 -11.17 -4.83
N LEU A 156 10.24 -11.17 -5.72
CA LEU A 156 9.71 -12.41 -6.29
C LEU A 156 10.69 -13.15 -7.22
N GLY A 157 11.70 -12.46 -7.74
CA GLY A 157 12.81 -13.09 -8.46
C GLY A 157 13.72 -13.90 -7.54
N THR A 158 13.82 -13.51 -6.26
CA THR A 158 14.66 -14.16 -5.24
C THR A 158 13.85 -15.18 -4.44
N ASP A 159 12.63 -14.82 -4.03
CA ASP A 159 11.67 -15.65 -3.31
C ASP A 159 10.31 -15.62 -4.03
N PRO A 160 10.07 -16.56 -4.97
CA PRO A 160 8.84 -16.58 -5.78
C PRO A 160 7.54 -16.70 -4.99
N ASP A 161 7.59 -17.28 -3.79
CA ASP A 161 6.42 -17.53 -2.93
C ASP A 161 6.24 -16.44 -1.85
N ASN A 162 7.01 -15.34 -1.95
CA ASN A 162 6.95 -14.26 -0.97
C ASN A 162 5.58 -13.59 -0.90
N VAL A 163 4.81 -13.94 0.13
CA VAL A 163 3.43 -13.46 0.34
C VAL A 163 3.38 -11.95 0.48
N ASP A 164 4.34 -11.36 1.19
CA ASP A 164 4.42 -9.92 1.43
C ASP A 164 4.60 -9.11 0.14
N ALA A 165 5.43 -9.60 -0.78
CA ALA A 165 5.61 -8.97 -2.09
C ALA A 165 4.35 -9.07 -2.95
N ARG A 166 3.66 -10.22 -2.94
CA ARG A 166 2.39 -10.40 -3.66
C ARG A 166 1.29 -9.50 -3.10
N ILE A 167 1.19 -9.37 -1.77
CA ILE A 167 0.28 -8.42 -1.10
C ILE A 167 0.62 -6.98 -1.53
N GLY A 168 1.91 -6.62 -1.54
CA GLY A 168 2.39 -5.31 -1.98
C GLY A 168 1.97 -4.98 -3.41
N LEU A 169 2.12 -5.92 -4.35
CA LEU A 169 1.68 -5.77 -5.74
C LEU A 169 0.15 -5.61 -5.85
N ALA A 170 -0.62 -6.37 -5.07
CA ALA A 170 -2.07 -6.26 -5.05
C ALA A 170 -2.54 -4.90 -4.52
N TYR A 171 -1.88 -4.36 -3.48
CA TYR A 171 -2.13 -3.00 -3.00
C TYR A 171 -1.77 -1.93 -4.04
N LEU A 172 -0.67 -2.10 -4.79
CA LEU A 172 -0.33 -1.18 -5.88
C LEU A 172 -1.40 -1.17 -6.98
N ASP A 173 -1.96 -2.33 -7.35
CA ASP A 173 -3.07 -2.40 -8.29
C ASP A 173 -4.35 -1.77 -7.70
N LEU A 174 -4.62 -2.00 -6.42
CA LEU A 174 -5.75 -1.38 -5.72
C LEU A 174 -5.66 0.16 -5.73
N TRP A 175 -4.50 0.72 -5.37
CA TRP A 175 -4.29 2.18 -5.34
C TRP A 175 -4.26 2.80 -6.74
N ALA A 176 -3.90 2.02 -7.77
CA ALA A 176 -4.02 2.44 -9.17
C ALA A 176 -5.48 2.44 -9.69
N GLY A 177 -6.45 1.97 -8.90
CA GLY A 177 -7.85 1.84 -9.30
C GLY A 177 -8.15 0.58 -10.11
N GLU A 178 -7.20 -0.35 -10.20
CA GLU A 178 -7.28 -1.58 -10.97
C GLU A 178 -7.95 -2.69 -10.15
N ILE A 179 -9.14 -2.39 -9.63
CA ILE A 179 -9.83 -3.17 -8.60
C ILE A 179 -10.03 -4.63 -8.99
N GLY A 180 -10.30 -4.92 -10.27
CA GLY A 180 -10.47 -6.29 -10.77
C GLY A 180 -9.20 -7.14 -10.62
N ARG A 181 -8.02 -6.58 -10.93
CA ARG A 181 -6.74 -7.27 -10.78
C ARG A 181 -6.38 -7.49 -9.32
N ALA A 182 -6.59 -6.46 -8.49
CA ALA A 182 -6.40 -6.57 -7.05
C ALA A 182 -7.32 -7.66 -6.44
N ALA A 183 -8.57 -7.76 -6.91
CA ALA A 183 -9.54 -8.76 -6.44
C ALA A 183 -9.17 -10.19 -6.84
N GLU A 184 -8.61 -10.39 -8.01
CA GLU A 184 -8.09 -11.69 -8.46
C GLU A 184 -6.89 -12.12 -7.62
N GLN A 185 -5.90 -11.24 -7.44
CA GLN A 185 -4.71 -11.51 -6.62
C GLN A 185 -5.07 -11.78 -5.15
N ALA A 186 -5.95 -10.96 -4.56
CA ALA A 186 -6.42 -11.18 -3.20
C ALA A 186 -7.18 -12.52 -3.05
N ALA A 187 -7.94 -12.94 -4.06
CA ALA A 187 -8.64 -14.22 -4.07
C ALA A 187 -7.68 -15.41 -4.05
N GLU A 188 -6.62 -15.32 -4.86
CA GLU A 188 -5.59 -16.33 -4.96
C GLU A 188 -4.82 -16.44 -3.65
N LEU A 189 -4.31 -15.33 -3.14
CA LEU A 189 -3.60 -15.26 -1.87
C LEU A 189 -4.43 -15.81 -0.70
N LYS A 190 -5.73 -15.51 -0.65
CA LYS A 190 -6.63 -16.02 0.39
C LYS A 190 -6.85 -17.52 0.29
N ARG A 191 -6.82 -18.09 -0.92
CA ARG A 191 -6.96 -19.53 -1.12
C ARG A 191 -5.71 -20.28 -0.64
N GLU A 192 -4.55 -19.71 -0.89
CA GLU A 192 -3.24 -20.28 -0.53
C GLU A 192 -2.89 -20.06 0.94
N HIS A 193 -3.27 -18.90 1.49
CA HIS A 193 -2.94 -18.47 2.84
C HIS A 193 -4.19 -17.98 3.60
N PRO A 194 -5.16 -18.87 3.89
CA PRO A 194 -6.46 -18.50 4.45
C PRO A 194 -6.38 -17.86 5.85
N ASP A 195 -5.37 -18.23 6.64
CA ASP A 195 -5.17 -17.75 8.02
C ASP A 195 -4.20 -16.56 8.13
N HIS A 196 -3.72 -16.02 7.00
CA HIS A 196 -2.77 -14.91 7.00
C HIS A 196 -3.48 -13.57 7.21
N GLU A 197 -3.18 -12.88 8.31
CA GLU A 197 -3.87 -11.67 8.74
C GLU A 197 -3.85 -10.55 7.67
N GLU A 198 -2.67 -10.27 7.10
CA GLU A 198 -2.55 -9.22 6.07
C GLU A 198 -3.28 -9.57 4.77
N VAL A 199 -3.39 -10.87 4.42
CA VAL A 199 -4.18 -11.31 3.26
C VAL A 199 -5.67 -11.07 3.53
N ALA A 200 -6.13 -11.34 4.75
CA ALA A 200 -7.51 -11.06 5.15
C ALA A 200 -7.82 -9.54 5.11
N LYS A 201 -6.88 -8.69 5.57
CA LYS A 201 -7.00 -7.23 5.47
C LYS A 201 -7.05 -6.75 4.03
N LEU A 202 -6.20 -7.29 3.16
CA LEU A 202 -6.20 -7.00 1.72
C LEU A 202 -7.56 -7.38 1.08
N ASP A 203 -8.04 -8.60 1.32
CA ASP A 203 -9.31 -9.09 0.75
C ASP A 203 -10.51 -8.25 1.22
N ASP A 204 -10.55 -7.82 2.49
CA ASP A 204 -11.56 -6.90 3.00
C ASP A 204 -11.47 -5.51 2.33
N GLN A 205 -10.29 -4.92 2.23
CA GLN A 205 -10.11 -3.61 1.59
C GLN A 205 -10.48 -3.62 0.11
N VAL A 206 -10.09 -4.67 -0.61
CA VAL A 206 -10.43 -4.85 -2.02
C VAL A 206 -11.94 -5.06 -2.17
N SER A 207 -12.57 -5.87 -1.32
CA SER A 207 -14.02 -6.10 -1.33
C SER A 207 -14.81 -4.81 -1.09
N ARG A 208 -14.36 -3.96 -0.14
CA ARG A 208 -14.97 -2.64 0.10
C ARG A 208 -14.82 -1.70 -1.09
N SER A 209 -13.66 -1.74 -1.74
CA SER A 209 -13.36 -0.92 -2.93
C SER A 209 -14.07 -1.42 -4.19
N ALA A 210 -14.45 -2.70 -4.21
CA ALA A 210 -15.37 -3.30 -5.18
C ALA A 210 -16.86 -3.13 -4.80
N GLY A 211 -17.14 -2.56 -3.62
CA GLY A 211 -18.47 -2.36 -3.06
C GLY A 211 -19.29 -1.25 -3.75
N ALA A 212 -20.49 -1.01 -3.21
CA ALA A 212 -21.39 0.01 -3.73
C ALA A 212 -20.77 1.41 -3.61
N TRP A 213 -20.70 2.14 -4.72
CA TRP A 213 -20.16 3.50 -4.81
C TRP A 213 -21.21 4.43 -5.42
N TRP A 214 -21.12 5.72 -5.14
CA TRP A 214 -21.86 6.75 -5.85
C TRP A 214 -21.05 8.05 -5.91
N ARG A 215 -21.35 8.90 -6.89
CA ARG A 215 -20.71 10.18 -7.15
C ARG A 215 -21.74 11.15 -7.74
N VAL A 216 -21.57 12.43 -7.40
CA VAL A 216 -22.26 13.53 -8.07
C VAL A 216 -21.20 14.39 -8.75
N ASP A 217 -21.31 14.55 -10.06
CA ASP A 217 -20.43 15.38 -10.88
C ASP A 217 -21.24 16.56 -11.42
N VAL A 218 -20.75 17.78 -11.15
CA VAL A 218 -21.27 19.01 -11.74
C VAL A 218 -20.12 19.71 -12.45
N SER A 219 -20.24 19.95 -13.75
CA SER A 219 -19.19 20.59 -14.54
C SER A 219 -19.76 21.56 -15.57
N GLN A 220 -19.01 22.60 -15.89
CA GLN A 220 -19.30 23.55 -16.95
C GLN A 220 -18.08 23.69 -17.86
N ILE A 221 -18.32 23.72 -19.17
CA ILE A 221 -17.34 24.02 -20.21
C ILE A 221 -17.90 25.17 -21.02
N ASP A 222 -17.08 26.19 -21.24
CA ASP A 222 -17.37 27.34 -22.10
C ASP A 222 -16.29 27.36 -23.21
N ASP A 223 -16.70 27.53 -24.47
CA ASP A 223 -15.80 27.65 -25.63
C ASP A 223 -15.80 29.10 -26.13
N THR A 224 -14.76 29.44 -26.89
CA THR A 224 -14.46 30.74 -27.50
C THR A 224 -15.53 31.26 -28.47
N ASP A 225 -16.44 30.40 -28.93
CA ASP A 225 -17.51 30.72 -29.88
C ASP A 225 -18.91 30.79 -29.24
N ASP A 226 -18.97 31.14 -27.95
CA ASP A 226 -20.19 31.27 -27.12
C ASP A 226 -20.97 29.96 -26.93
N ASN A 227 -20.35 28.82 -27.22
CA ASN A 227 -20.89 27.51 -26.87
C ASN A 227 -20.66 27.21 -25.38
N ARG A 228 -21.70 26.73 -24.69
CA ARG A 228 -21.62 26.30 -23.28
C ARG A 228 -22.22 24.91 -23.10
N LEU A 229 -21.54 24.08 -22.32
CA LEU A 229 -22.02 22.79 -21.84
C LEU A 229 -22.00 22.76 -20.31
N ARG A 230 -23.16 22.58 -19.69
CA ARG A 230 -23.30 22.23 -18.27
C ARG A 230 -23.71 20.77 -18.14
N ARG A 231 -23.07 20.05 -17.22
CA ARG A 231 -23.33 18.63 -16.95
C ARG A 231 -23.62 18.45 -15.48
N TYR A 232 -24.71 17.74 -15.20
CA TYR A 232 -25.12 17.31 -13.87
C TYR A 232 -25.28 15.79 -13.92
N LEU A 233 -24.41 15.04 -13.28
CA LEU A 233 -24.44 13.58 -13.30
C LEU A 233 -24.47 13.05 -11.88
N VAL A 234 -25.39 12.14 -11.61
CA VAL A 234 -25.33 11.22 -10.48
C VAL A 234 -24.99 9.85 -11.05
N SER A 235 -23.90 9.27 -10.58
CA SER A 235 -23.51 7.92 -10.96
C SER A 235 -23.27 7.08 -9.72
N GLY A 236 -23.37 5.77 -9.86
CA GLY A 236 -23.02 4.83 -8.82
C GLY A 236 -22.95 3.44 -9.38
N GLY A 237 -22.64 2.47 -8.54
CA GLY A 237 -22.54 1.11 -9.00
C GLY A 237 -22.08 0.19 -7.89
N PHE A 238 -22.03 -1.09 -8.16
CA PHE A 238 -21.63 -2.11 -7.20
C PHE A 238 -21.13 -3.36 -7.92
N GLY A 239 -20.27 -4.12 -7.25
CA GLY A 239 -19.89 -5.45 -7.68
C GLY A 239 -21.03 -6.47 -7.52
N LEU A 240 -21.21 -7.31 -8.53
CA LEU A 240 -22.03 -8.52 -8.50
C LEU A 240 -21.09 -9.73 -8.51
N GLY A 241 -20.55 -10.08 -7.34
CA GLY A 241 -19.49 -11.09 -7.25
C GLY A 241 -18.11 -10.54 -7.66
N ARG A 242 -17.18 -11.42 -8.06
CA ARG A 242 -15.75 -11.05 -8.25
C ARG A 242 -15.42 -10.48 -9.63
N GLN A 243 -16.24 -10.75 -10.65
CA GLN A 243 -15.93 -10.43 -12.05
C GLN A 243 -16.99 -9.56 -12.74
N VAL A 244 -18.13 -9.28 -12.09
CA VAL A 244 -19.22 -8.52 -12.68
C VAL A 244 -19.42 -7.23 -11.89
N ARG A 245 -19.59 -6.12 -12.60
CA ARG A 245 -19.90 -4.80 -12.02
C ARG A 245 -21.14 -4.25 -12.71
N LEU A 246 -22.04 -3.69 -11.90
CA LEU A 246 -23.17 -2.91 -12.38
C LEU A 246 -22.91 -1.45 -12.06
N ASP A 247 -22.88 -0.60 -13.07
CA ASP A 247 -22.84 0.84 -12.92
C ASP A 247 -24.16 1.45 -13.41
N LEU A 248 -24.65 2.46 -12.70
CA LEU A 248 -25.89 3.18 -12.91
C LEU A 248 -25.53 4.66 -13.03
N GLY A 249 -26.17 5.36 -13.95
CA GLY A 249 -25.97 6.80 -14.11
C GLY A 249 -27.24 7.49 -14.52
N ALA A 250 -27.51 8.64 -13.93
CA ALA A 250 -28.59 9.54 -14.33
C ALA A 250 -28.01 10.96 -14.38
N GLY A 251 -28.35 11.73 -15.41
CA GLY A 251 -27.82 13.08 -15.50
C GLY A 251 -28.50 13.94 -16.54
N ARG A 252 -28.24 15.22 -16.45
CA ARG A 252 -28.73 16.26 -17.34
C ARG A 252 -27.54 16.97 -17.98
N TYR A 253 -27.59 17.12 -19.29
CA TYR A 253 -26.64 17.90 -20.07
C TYR A 253 -27.41 19.10 -20.62
N GLU A 254 -26.92 20.29 -20.38
CA GLU A 254 -27.49 21.53 -20.91
C GLU A 254 -26.44 22.15 -21.82
N MET A 255 -26.81 22.30 -23.08
CA MET A 255 -25.97 22.81 -24.14
C MET A 255 -26.62 24.07 -24.66
N SER A 256 -25.86 25.15 -24.82
CA SER A 256 -26.32 26.35 -25.48
C SER A 256 -25.30 26.76 -26.53
N ASP A 257 -25.79 27.14 -27.70
CA ASP A 257 -25.04 27.76 -28.77
C ASP A 257 -25.76 29.04 -29.23
N PRO A 258 -25.16 29.90 -30.07
CA PRO A 258 -25.81 31.12 -30.56
C PRO A 258 -27.13 30.89 -31.31
N THR A 259 -27.42 29.65 -31.72
CA THR A 259 -28.62 29.25 -32.48
C THR A 259 -29.72 28.64 -31.62
N GLY A 260 -29.48 28.37 -30.33
CA GLY A 260 -30.50 27.88 -29.40
C GLY A 260 -29.94 27.09 -28.22
N GLU A 261 -30.84 26.58 -27.37
CA GLU A 261 -30.49 25.71 -26.25
C GLU A 261 -30.99 24.28 -26.50
N THR A 262 -30.23 23.31 -26.01
CA THR A 262 -30.58 21.89 -26.02
C THR A 262 -30.35 21.33 -24.62
N SER A 263 -31.28 20.52 -24.13
CA SER A 263 -31.05 19.70 -22.94
C SER A 263 -31.20 18.22 -23.27
N ILE A 264 -30.39 17.40 -22.61
CA ILE A 264 -30.44 15.94 -22.68
C ILE A 264 -30.56 15.41 -21.25
N ASP A 265 -31.68 14.77 -20.95
CA ASP A 265 -31.84 13.99 -19.73
C ASP A 265 -31.52 12.52 -20.04
N SER A 266 -30.53 11.95 -19.36
CA SER A 266 -29.99 10.62 -19.62
C SER A 266 -30.11 9.75 -18.39
N VAL A 267 -30.57 8.51 -18.56
CA VAL A 267 -30.44 7.44 -17.56
C VAL A 267 -29.82 6.23 -18.24
N HIS A 268 -28.81 5.62 -17.63
CA HIS A 268 -28.16 4.46 -18.17
C HIS A 268 -27.72 3.47 -17.09
N THR A 269 -27.50 2.25 -17.54
CA THR A 269 -26.93 1.14 -16.80
C THR A 269 -25.84 0.52 -17.66
N ILE A 270 -24.70 0.22 -17.04
CA ILE A 270 -23.58 -0.46 -17.67
C ILE A 270 -23.32 -1.72 -16.87
N LEU A 271 -23.42 -2.87 -17.52
CA LEU A 271 -22.94 -4.13 -16.98
C LEU A 271 -21.54 -4.38 -17.53
N SER A 272 -20.54 -4.51 -16.67
CA SER A 272 -19.17 -4.86 -17.05
C SER A 272 -18.81 -6.23 -16.49
N CYS A 273 -18.18 -7.07 -17.32
CA CYS A 273 -17.61 -8.35 -16.96
C CYS A 273 -16.09 -8.35 -17.23
N TYR A 274 -15.33 -8.99 -16.34
CA TYR A 274 -13.88 -9.12 -16.42
C TYR A 274 -13.50 -10.61 -16.49
N PRO A 275 -13.53 -11.21 -17.69
CA PRO A 275 -13.36 -12.67 -17.87
C PRO A 275 -11.91 -13.16 -17.72
N GLY A 276 -10.92 -12.26 -17.69
CA GLY A 276 -9.50 -12.59 -17.55
C GLY A 276 -8.60 -11.34 -17.53
N THR A 277 -7.29 -11.54 -17.42
CA THR A 277 -6.30 -10.47 -17.26
C THR A 277 -6.38 -9.44 -18.40
N GLY A 278 -6.65 -8.18 -18.05
CA GLY A 278 -6.71 -7.06 -19.01
C GLY A 278 -7.95 -7.01 -19.91
N GLN A 279 -8.85 -7.99 -19.80
CA GLN A 279 -10.07 -8.03 -20.60
C GLN A 279 -11.24 -7.41 -19.83
N ARG A 280 -11.95 -6.51 -20.50
CA ARG A 280 -13.24 -5.97 -20.05
C ARG A 280 -14.23 -6.15 -21.19
N VAL A 281 -15.39 -6.70 -20.88
CA VAL A 281 -16.57 -6.74 -21.75
C VAL A 281 -17.65 -5.92 -21.08
N SER A 282 -18.21 -4.93 -21.76
CA SER A 282 -19.30 -4.14 -21.21
C SER A 282 -20.50 -4.10 -22.13
N ALA A 283 -21.68 -3.94 -21.54
CA ALA A 283 -22.93 -3.68 -22.23
C ALA A 283 -23.60 -2.49 -21.55
N ARG A 284 -23.92 -1.46 -22.34
CA ARG A 284 -24.71 -0.31 -21.88
C ARG A 284 -26.15 -0.46 -22.33
N VAL A 285 -27.09 -0.06 -21.48
CA VAL A 285 -28.49 0.19 -21.84
C VAL A 285 -28.85 1.53 -21.22
N GLY A 286 -29.57 2.37 -21.95
CA GLY A 286 -29.95 3.68 -21.45
C GLY A 286 -31.08 4.33 -22.23
N TYR A 287 -31.56 5.44 -21.71
CA TYR A 287 -32.60 6.27 -22.30
C TYR A 287 -32.13 7.71 -22.24
N ASP A 288 -32.15 8.38 -23.39
CA ASP A 288 -31.81 9.79 -23.51
C ASP A 288 -33.01 10.54 -24.08
N ARG A 289 -33.47 11.56 -23.37
CA ARG A 289 -34.51 12.49 -23.84
C ARG A 289 -33.86 13.79 -24.23
N ARG A 290 -33.98 14.17 -25.50
CA ARG A 290 -33.48 15.43 -26.02
C ARG A 290 -34.61 16.44 -26.21
N THR A 291 -34.40 17.64 -25.68
CA THR A 291 -35.31 18.79 -25.79
C THR A 291 -34.54 19.97 -26.37
N ARG A 292 -35.01 20.58 -27.47
CA ARG A 292 -34.42 21.80 -28.06
C ARG A 292 -35.42 22.95 -27.97
N THR A 293 -34.97 24.15 -27.63
CA THR A 293 -35.86 25.31 -27.40
C THR A 293 -36.69 25.71 -28.63
N ASP A 294 -36.16 25.47 -29.84
CA ASP A 294 -36.79 25.88 -31.10
C ASP A 294 -37.64 24.77 -31.74
N ASP A 295 -37.66 23.59 -31.13
CA ASP A 295 -38.37 22.42 -31.65
C ASP A 295 -39.47 22.01 -30.66
N THR A 296 -40.74 22.14 -31.07
CA THR A 296 -41.88 21.66 -30.26
C THR A 296 -41.93 20.14 -30.17
N THR A 297 -40.97 19.42 -30.78
CA THR A 297 -40.87 17.98 -30.75
C THR A 297 -39.69 17.50 -29.90
N ASN A 298 -40.00 16.67 -28.89
CA ASN A 298 -38.98 15.93 -28.15
C ASN A 298 -38.53 14.73 -28.99
N SER A 299 -37.23 14.44 -29.00
CA SER A 299 -36.70 13.20 -29.57
C SER A 299 -36.24 12.29 -28.44
N ASP A 300 -36.82 11.09 -28.41
CA ASP A 300 -36.50 10.04 -27.45
C ASP A 300 -35.56 9.02 -28.10
N VAL A 301 -34.38 8.82 -27.52
CA VAL A 301 -33.46 7.77 -27.96
C VAL A 301 -33.48 6.63 -26.94
N LEU A 302 -33.97 5.48 -27.38
CA LEU A 302 -34.13 4.27 -26.58
C LEU A 302 -32.97 3.30 -26.85
N GLY A 303 -31.94 3.35 -26.01
CA GLY A 303 -30.92 2.31 -25.90
C GLY A 303 -29.82 2.34 -26.97
N GLY A 304 -28.58 2.31 -26.50
CA GLY A 304 -27.43 1.94 -27.31
C GLY A 304 -26.69 0.77 -26.67
N LEU A 305 -26.54 -0.34 -27.41
CA LEU A 305 -25.71 -1.47 -27.00
C LEU A 305 -24.27 -1.16 -27.42
N SER A 306 -23.43 -0.75 -26.47
CA SER A 306 -21.99 -0.61 -26.70
C SER A 306 -21.25 -1.81 -26.14
N TYR A 307 -20.43 -2.45 -26.98
CA TYR A 307 -19.46 -3.47 -26.64
C TYR A 307 -18.06 -2.87 -26.72
N SER A 308 -17.26 -3.03 -25.67
CA SER A 308 -15.84 -2.69 -25.70
C SER A 308 -15.02 -3.91 -25.32
N TRP A 309 -13.88 -4.10 -26.01
CA TRP A 309 -12.92 -5.17 -25.75
C TRP A 309 -11.51 -4.59 -25.69
N GLY A 310 -10.86 -4.75 -24.54
CA GLY A 310 -9.43 -4.42 -24.37
C GLY A 310 -8.55 -5.60 -24.76
N LEU A 311 -7.61 -5.39 -25.67
CA LEU A 311 -6.60 -6.39 -26.07
C LEU A 311 -5.38 -6.36 -25.12
N ASP A 312 -4.97 -5.16 -24.67
CA ASP A 312 -3.93 -4.94 -23.65
C ASP A 312 -4.02 -3.51 -23.03
N ARG A 313 -2.99 -3.05 -22.28
CA ARG A 313 -2.91 -1.70 -21.66
C ARG A 313 -2.92 -0.52 -22.66
N ARG A 314 -2.73 -0.77 -23.95
CA ARG A 314 -2.55 0.26 -24.99
C ARG A 314 -3.69 0.27 -26.00
N TRP A 315 -4.38 -0.85 -26.19
CA TRP A 315 -5.36 -1.00 -27.26
C TRP A 315 -6.75 -1.39 -26.74
N GLN A 316 -7.73 -0.56 -27.04
CA GLN A 316 -9.15 -0.83 -26.81
C GLN A 316 -9.92 -0.79 -28.14
N VAL A 317 -10.72 -1.81 -28.40
CA VAL A 317 -11.69 -1.84 -29.50
C VAL A 317 -13.05 -1.49 -28.94
N HIS A 318 -13.68 -0.45 -29.49
CA HIS A 318 -15.03 -0.02 -29.13
C HIS A 318 -15.97 -0.26 -30.32
N ALA A 319 -17.06 -0.97 -30.09
CA ALA A 319 -18.13 -1.18 -31.07
C ALA A 319 -19.46 -0.77 -30.42
N SER A 320 -20.13 0.25 -30.94
CA SER A 320 -21.44 0.67 -30.46
C SER A 320 -22.51 0.52 -31.52
N ALA A 321 -23.63 -0.08 -31.14
CA ALA A 321 -24.85 -0.16 -31.93
C ALA A 321 -25.94 0.63 -31.21
N MET A 322 -26.23 1.83 -31.69
CA MET A 322 -27.35 2.63 -31.20
C MET A 322 -28.59 2.28 -32.03
N ARG A 323 -29.66 1.84 -31.39
CA ARG A 323 -30.92 1.59 -32.10
C ARG A 323 -31.82 2.80 -31.90
N MET A 324 -31.86 3.70 -32.88
CA MET A 324 -32.82 4.80 -32.89
C MET A 324 -34.23 4.24 -33.18
N PRO A 325 -35.24 4.38 -32.31
CA PRO A 325 -36.62 4.27 -32.74
C PRO A 325 -37.00 5.55 -33.50
N ILE A 326 -37.56 5.34 -34.69
CA ILE A 326 -37.79 6.28 -35.78
C ILE A 326 -38.83 7.37 -35.42
N ARG A 327 -38.53 8.64 -35.72
CA ARG A 327 -39.33 9.45 -36.66
C ARG A 327 -38.43 10.24 -37.62
N TYR A 328 -38.80 10.14 -38.89
CA TYR A 328 -38.10 10.55 -40.11
C TYR A 328 -37.43 11.94 -40.05
N SER A 329 -36.13 11.98 -40.32
CA SER A 329 -35.50 13.08 -41.06
C SER A 329 -34.53 12.46 -42.08
N PRO A 330 -34.66 12.74 -43.39
CA PRO A 330 -33.86 12.08 -44.41
C PRO A 330 -32.51 12.79 -44.55
N ALA A 331 -31.57 12.53 -43.62
CA ALA A 331 -30.14 12.70 -43.85
C ALA A 331 -29.37 12.13 -42.65
N ILE A 332 -28.20 11.56 -42.94
CA ILE A 332 -27.15 11.12 -42.00
C ILE A 332 -27.35 9.68 -41.47
N THR A 333 -27.00 8.73 -42.31
CA THR A 333 -26.38 7.46 -41.88
C THR A 333 -24.87 7.67 -41.89
N ASP A 334 -24.23 7.77 -40.72
CA ASP A 334 -22.78 7.58 -40.61
C ASP A 334 -22.49 6.51 -39.56
N ALA A 335 -22.08 5.34 -40.06
CA ALA A 335 -21.35 4.35 -39.28
C ALA A 335 -19.87 4.68 -39.43
N GLY A 336 -19.31 5.42 -38.47
CA GLY A 336 -17.89 5.73 -38.42
C GLY A 336 -17.10 4.61 -37.76
N ILE A 337 -16.22 3.96 -38.53
CA ILE A 337 -15.06 3.26 -37.97
C ILE A 337 -13.93 4.28 -37.97
N THR A 338 -13.58 4.83 -36.82
CA THR A 338 -12.38 5.67 -36.67
C THR A 338 -11.17 4.78 -36.40
N PHE A 339 -10.22 4.80 -37.32
CA PHE A 339 -8.85 4.36 -37.07
C PHE A 339 -8.03 5.62 -36.80
N ASP A 340 -7.56 5.82 -35.57
CA ASP A 340 -6.48 6.77 -35.29
C ASP A 340 -5.15 6.11 -35.69
N GLN A 341 -4.38 6.80 -36.54
CA GLN A 341 -3.00 6.44 -36.91
C GLN A 341 -1.99 6.96 -35.89
#